data_AF-A0A7V7AGL6-F1
#
_entry.id   AF-A0A7V7AGL6-F1
#
_cell.length_a   1.000
_cell.length_b   1.000
_cell.length_c   1.000
_cell.angle_alpha   90.00
_cell.angle_beta   90.00
_cell.angle_gamma   90.00
#
_symmetry.space_group_name_H-M   'P 1'
#
loop_
_entity.id
_entity.type
_entity.pdbx_description
1 polymer ?
#
loop_
_entity_poly.entity_id
_entity_poly.type
_entity_poly.pdbx_seq_one_letter_code
_entity_poly.pdbx_strand_id
1 'polypeptide(L)' 'MDVRALKRIINKKKRELGQLVAKKQSFLDQEVYSKSCELDSLVVEYMKLKLNKK' A
#
# COMPACT_ATOMS: atom_id res chain seq x y z
N MET A 1 2.45 -3.44 -15.63
CA MET A 1 3.43 -3.49 -14.53
C MET A 1 3.75 -4.95 -14.19
N ASP A 2 5.00 -5.29 -13.84
CA ASP A 2 5.36 -6.62 -13.35
C ASP A 2 4.87 -6.82 -11.90
N VAL A 3 4.29 -7.99 -11.60
CA VAL A 3 3.84 -8.43 -10.27
C VAL A 3 4.95 -8.30 -9.23
N ARG A 4 6.21 -8.57 -9.60
CA ARG A 4 7.36 -8.40 -8.68
C ARG A 4 7.63 -6.94 -8.37
N ALA A 5 7.52 -6.05 -9.36
CA ALA A 5 7.67 -4.61 -9.17
C ALA A 5 6.56 -4.07 -8.26
N LEU A 6 5.31 -4.47 -8.49
CA LEU A 6 4.16 -4.07 -7.67
C LEU A 6 4.32 -4.51 -6.21
N LYS A 7 4.78 -5.75 -5.98
CA LYS A 7 5.06 -6.25 -4.63
C LYS A 7 6.13 -5.42 -3.91
N ARG A 8 7.18 -4.97 -4.61
CA ARG A 8 8.21 -4.10 -4.02
C ARG A 8 7.63 -2.74 -3.63
N ILE A 9 6.79 -2.15 -4.48
CA ILE A 9 6.14 -0.86 -4.22
C ILE A 9 5.21 -0.96 -3.01
N ILE A 10 4.38 -2.01 -2.93
CA ILE A 10 3.50 -2.28 -1.79
C ILE A 10 4.32 -2.37 -0.50
N ASN A 11 5.41 -3.13 -0.49
CA ASN A 11 6.26 -3.27 0.69
C ASN A 11 6.88 -1.94 1.13
N LYS A 12 7.33 -1.12 0.16
CA LYS A 12 7.88 0.21 0.45
C LYS A 12 6.81 1.11 1.07
N LYS A 13 5.62 1.20 0.46
CA LYS A 13 4.51 2.02 0.96
C LYS A 13 4.00 1.55 2.32
N LYS A 14 3.96 0.24 2.58
CA LYS A 14 3.60 -0.30 3.90
C LYS A 14 4.56 0.17 4.99
N ARG A 15 5.86 0.23 4.69
CA ARG A 15 6.87 0.75 5.63
C ARG A 15 6.69 2.25 5.86
N GLU A 16 6.46 3.02 4.80
CA GLU A 16 6.23 4.47 4.89
C GLU A 16 4.97 4.80 5.70
N LEU A 17 3.87 4.05 5.48
CA LEU A 17 2.64 4.21 6.25
C LEU A 17 2.85 3.87 7.74
N GLY A 18 3.58 2.79 8.04
CA GLY A 18 3.93 2.44 9.42
C GLY A 18 4.75 3.53 10.12
N GLN A 19 5.69 4.15 9.41
CA GLN A 19 6.44 5.30 9.93
C GLN A 19 5.55 6.53 10.14
N LEU A 20 4.61 6.78 9.22
CA LEU A 20 3.70 7.92 9.33
C LEU A 20 2.74 7.74 10.52
N VAL A 21 2.16 6.56 10.69
CA VAL A 21 1.33 6.22 11.85
C VAL A 21 2.11 6.40 13.15
N ALA A 22 3.36 5.92 13.20
CA ALA A 22 4.21 6.09 14.39
C ALA A 22 4.49 7.57 14.72
N LYS A 23 4.65 8.41 13.70
CA LYS A 23 4.87 9.86 13.87
C LYS A 23 3.61 10.62 14.28
N LYS A 24 2.47 10.29 13.67
CA LYS A 24 1.19 11.00 13.87
C LYS A 24 0.41 10.48 15.06
N GLN A 25 0.72 9.28 15.56
CA GLN A 25 0.04 8.58 16.66
C GLN A 25 -1.48 8.41 16.47
N SER A 26 -1.99 8.60 15.25
CA SER A 26 -3.42 8.51 14.94
C SER A 26 -3.61 7.91 13.55
N PHE A 27 -4.52 6.93 13.48
CA PHE A 27 -5.01 6.36 12.22
C PHE A 27 -6.06 7.25 11.55
N LEU A 28 -6.59 8.24 12.27
CA LEU A 28 -7.59 9.20 11.78
C LEU A 28 -6.95 10.44 11.16
N ASP A 29 -5.62 10.57 11.20
CA ASP A 29 -4.91 11.62 10.50
C ASP A 29 -5.17 11.48 8.98
N GLN A 30 -5.55 12.57 8.35
CA GLN A 30 -5.93 12.60 6.94
C GLN A 30 -4.81 12.14 6.00
N GLU A 31 -3.55 12.39 6.35
CA GLU A 31 -2.38 11.95 5.59
C GLU A 31 -2.19 10.43 5.72
N VAL A 32 -2.37 9.90 6.93
CA VAL A 32 -2.36 8.44 7.18
C VAL A 32 -3.47 7.75 6.40
N TYR A 33 -4.69 8.28 6.46
CA TYR A 33 -5.83 7.74 5.73
C TYR A 33 -5.58 7.75 4.21
N SER A 34 -5.14 8.88 3.65
CA SER A 34 -4.89 9.02 2.21
C SER A 34 -3.83 8.01 1.73
N LYS A 35 -2.72 7.87 2.47
CA LYS A 35 -1.68 6.89 2.13
C LYS A 35 -2.14 5.44 2.32
N SER A 36 -3.06 5.18 3.24
CA SER A 36 -3.70 3.86 3.37
C SER A 36 -4.53 3.53 2.12
N CYS A 37 -5.36 4.46 1.63
CA CYS A 37 -6.16 4.24 0.42
C CYS A 37 -5.30 4.01 -0.83
N GLU A 38 -4.16 4.71 -0.93
CA GLU A 38 -3.19 4.47 -2.01
C GLU A 38 -2.57 3.07 -1.92
N LEU A 39 -2.28 2.58 -0.72
CA LEU A 39 -1.75 1.23 -0.51
C LEU A 39 -2.80 0.18 -0.89
N ASP A 40 -4.06 0.38 -0.51
CA ASP A 40 -5.17 -0.52 -0.85
C ASP A 40 -5.36 -0.64 -2.36
N SER A 41 -5.29 0.48 -3.08
CA SER A 41 -5.38 0.51 -4.54
C SER A 41 -4.30 -0.34 -5.20
N LEU A 42 -3.06 -0.27 -4.71
CA LEU A 42 -1.95 -1.08 -5.20
C LEU A 42 -2.14 -2.57 -4.85
N VAL A 43 -2.67 -2.89 -3.67
CA VAL A 43 -2.95 -4.26 -3.26
C VAL A 43 -4.04 -4.87 -4.16
N VAL A 44 -5.10 -4.12 -4.48
CA VAL A 44 -6.14 -4.55 -5.41
C VAL A 44 -5.56 -4.85 -6.78
N GLU A 45 -4.71 -3.97 -7.32
CA GLU A 45 -4.04 -4.19 -8.59
C GLU A 45 -3.13 -5.43 -8.56
N TYR A 46 -2.40 -5.65 -7.46
CA TYR A 46 -1.61 -6.86 -7.25
C TYR A 46 -2.46 -8.13 -7.25
N MET A 47 -3.60 -8.10 -6.55
CA MET A 47 -4.52 -9.24 -6.49
C MET A 47 -5.10 -9.55 -7.88
N LYS A 48 -5.53 -8.54 -8.64
CA LYS A 48 -6.01 -8.71 -10.02
C LYS A 48 -4.96 -9.37 -10.90
N LEU A 49 -3.71 -8.89 -10.86
CA LEU A 49 -2.61 -9.45 -11.65
C LEU A 49 -2.22 -10.87 -11.20
N LYS A 50 -2.37 -11.18 -9.90
CA LYS A 50 -2.09 -12.52 -9.37
C LYS A 50 -3.18 -13.52 -9.77
N LEU A 51 -4.44 -13.09 -9.82
CA LEU A 51 -5.58 -13.94 -10.20
C LEU A 51 -5.63 -14.19 -11.71
N ASN A 52 -5.31 -13.20 -12.54
CA ASN A 52 -5.27 -13.35 -14.01
C ASN A 52 -4.07 -14.17 -14.54
N LYS A 53 -3.20 -14.67 -13.67
CA LYS A 53 -2.09 -15.59 -14.02
C LYS A 53 -2.41 -17.07 -13.76
N LYS A 54 -3.65 -17.39 -13.40
CA LYS A 54 -4.20 -18.75 -13.38
C LYS A 54 -4.91 -19.03 -14.70
#